data_AF-A0A933PFR3-F1
#
_entry.id   AF-A0A933PFR3-F1
#
_cell.length_a   1.000
_cell.length_b   1.000
_cell.length_c   1.000
_cell.angle_alpha   90.00
_cell.angle_beta   90.00
_cell.angle_gamma   90.00
#
_symmetry.space_group_name_H-M   'P 1'
#
loop_
_entity.id
_entity.type
_entity.pdbx_description
1 polymer ?
#
loop_
_entity_poly.entity_id
_entity_poly.type
_entity_poly.pdbx_seq_one_letter_code
_entity_poly.pdbx_strand_id
1 'polypeptide(L)' 'AAHPAPLVTVLDGHPHTLAFLAGGRGDRVRCLGVTDFGRSSSVQDAYRLHGIDAVSVAEAALDLLGR' A
#
# COMPACT_ATOMS: atom_id res chain seq x y z
N ALA A 1 -11.92 4.11 -14.81
CA ALA A 1 -11.57 2.88 -15.57
C ALA A 1 -12.82 2.17 -16.09
N ALA A 2 -12.71 1.26 -17.07
CA ALA A 2 -13.85 0.45 -17.57
C ALA A 2 -14.54 -0.37 -16.45
N HIS A 3 -13.77 -0.75 -15.43
CA HIS A 3 -14.26 -1.31 -14.17
C HIS A 3 -13.63 -0.52 -13.02
N PRO A 4 -14.35 0.45 -12.43
CA PRO A 4 -13.85 1.24 -11.30
C PRO A 4 -13.75 0.36 -10.05
N ALA A 5 -12.61 0.42 -9.38
CA ALA A 5 -12.33 -0.32 -8.17
C ALA A 5 -11.25 0.42 -7.37
N PRO A 6 -11.40 0.58 -6.04
CA PRO A 6 -10.33 1.11 -5.20
C PRO A 6 -9.05 0.27 -5.33
N LEU A 7 -7.91 0.93 -5.19
CA LEU A 7 -6.60 0.32 -5.37
C LEU A 7 -5.81 0.34 -4.06
N VAL A 8 -5.29 -0.81 -3.67
CA VAL A 8 -4.19 -0.89 -2.70
C VAL A 8 -2.95 -1.28 -3.47
N THR A 9 -1.91 -0.45 -3.43
CA THR A 9 -0.61 -0.76 -4.02
C THR A 9 0.39 -1.09 -2.92
N VAL A 10 1.30 -2.03 -3.20
CA VAL A 10 2.34 -2.46 -2.26
C VAL A 10 3.66 -2.46 -2.99
N LEU A 11 4.66 -1.79 -2.43
CA LEU A 11 6.01 -1.72 -2.97
C LEU A 11 7.04 -1.80 -1.84
N ASP A 12 8.08 -2.62 -2.02
CA ASP A 12 9.28 -2.54 -1.20
C ASP A 12 10.13 -1.32 -1.62
N GLY A 13 9.61 -0.14 -1.31
CA GLY A 13 10.11 1.16 -1.74
C GLY A 13 9.11 2.26 -1.41
N HIS A 14 9.50 3.52 -1.66
CA HIS A 14 8.67 4.65 -1.23
C HIS A 14 7.27 4.61 -1.89
N PRO A 15 6.17 4.70 -1.10
CA PRO A 15 4.82 4.47 -1.60
C PRO A 15 4.40 5.45 -2.71
N HIS A 16 5.00 6.63 -2.75
CA HIS A 16 4.73 7.64 -3.78
C HIS A 16 5.06 7.17 -5.21
N THR A 17 5.96 6.19 -5.39
CA THR A 17 6.34 5.66 -6.70
C THR A 17 5.14 5.16 -7.51
N LEU A 18 4.11 4.63 -6.85
CA LEU A 18 2.90 4.10 -7.51
C LEU A 18 1.68 5.02 -7.41
N ALA A 19 1.82 6.20 -6.80
CA ALA A 19 0.69 7.12 -6.58
C ALA A 19 0.07 7.63 -7.89
N PHE A 20 0.85 7.69 -8.98
CA PHE A 20 0.38 8.13 -10.29
C PHE A 20 -0.76 7.26 -10.87
N LEU A 21 -0.89 6.00 -10.43
CA LEU A 21 -1.93 5.10 -10.90
C LEU A 21 -3.36 5.63 -10.61
N ALA A 22 -3.54 6.39 -9.52
CA ALA A 22 -4.81 7.05 -9.24
C ALA A 22 -5.13 8.14 -10.28
N GLY A 23 -4.13 8.91 -10.71
CA GLY A 23 -4.31 9.91 -11.77
C GLY A 23 -4.69 9.28 -13.10
N GLY A 24 -4.08 8.14 -13.46
CA GLY A 24 -4.40 7.44 -14.70
C GLY A 24 -5.75 6.72 -14.69
N ARG A 25 -6.19 6.20 -13.54
CA ARG A 25 -7.43 5.40 -13.44
C ARG A 25 -8.67 6.19 -12.99
N GLY A 26 -8.46 7.25 -12.21
CA GLY A 26 -9.50 8.03 -11.53
C GLY A 26 -10.08 7.34 -10.28
N ASP A 27 -9.53 6.21 -9.86
CA ASP A 27 -9.98 5.44 -8.70
C ASP A 27 -9.33 5.95 -7.40
N ARG A 28 -9.99 5.72 -6.25
CA ARG A 28 -9.37 5.90 -4.93
C ARG A 28 -8.17 4.96 -4.78
N VAL A 29 -7.10 5.43 -4.14
CA VAL A 29 -5.89 4.63 -3.90
C VAL A 29 -5.39 4.75 -2.46
N ARG A 30 -4.83 3.66 -1.94
CA ARG A 30 -3.92 3.65 -0.78
C ARG A 30 -2.60 3.05 -1.25
N CYS A 31 -1.52 3.82 -1.12
CA CYS A 31 -0.18 3.35 -1.47
C CYS A 31 0.56 2.93 -0.21
N LEU A 32 0.94 1.65 -0.11
CA LEU A 32 1.72 1.09 0.98
C LEU A 32 3.15 0.86 0.51
N GLY A 33 4.12 1.14 1.39
CA GLY A 33 5.52 0.99 1.07
C GLY A 33 6.43 1.47 2.18
N VAL A 34 7.73 1.44 1.90
CA VAL A 34 8.79 1.77 2.86
C VAL A 34 9.02 3.28 2.92
N THR A 35 8.90 3.88 4.10
CA THR A 35 9.16 5.33 4.30
C THR A 35 10.50 5.61 4.96
N ASP A 36 11.06 4.64 5.68
CA ASP A 36 12.24 4.81 6.51
C ASP A 36 13.16 3.59 6.39
N PHE A 37 14.47 3.81 6.45
CA PHE A 37 15.49 2.75 6.30
C PHE A 37 16.38 2.63 7.54
N GLY A 38 17.07 1.49 7.69
CA GLY A 38 18.17 1.34 8.65
C GLY A 38 17.90 0.51 9.91
N ARG A 39 17.00 -0.48 9.87
CA ARG A 39 16.76 -1.42 10.98
C ARG A 39 17.07 -2.86 10.61
N SER A 40 17.82 -3.55 11.47
CA SER A 40 17.99 -5.01 11.37
C SER A 40 16.73 -5.69 11.90
N SER A 41 16.18 -6.61 11.11
CA SER A 41 14.93 -7.31 11.42
C SER A 41 14.81 -8.56 10.56
N SER A 42 13.89 -9.46 10.91
CA SER A 42 13.45 -10.50 9.97
C SER A 42 12.62 -9.87 8.85
N VAL A 43 12.46 -10.57 7.72
CA VAL A 43 11.62 -10.08 6.61
C VAL A 43 10.18 -9.83 7.08
N GLN A 44 9.65 -10.72 7.92
CA GLN A 44 8.29 -10.61 8.45
C GLN A 44 8.13 -9.42 9.38
N ASP A 45 9.14 -9.14 10.21
CA ASP A 45 9.13 -7.95 11.07
C ASP A 45 9.30 -6.67 10.25
N ALA A 46 10.12 -6.68 9.20
CA ALA A 46 10.27 -5.55 8.29
C ALA A 46 8.94 -5.22 7.60
N TYR A 47 8.20 -6.21 7.13
CA TYR A 47 6.90 -5.99 6.50
C TYR A 47 5.88 -5.40 7.47
N ARG A 48 5.82 -5.92 8.71
CA ARG A 48 4.97 -5.35 9.77
C ARG A 48 5.38 -3.93 10.12
N LEU A 49 6.69 -3.67 10.20
CA LEU A 49 7.22 -2.35 10.50
C LEU A 49 6.84 -1.31 9.43
N HIS A 50 6.83 -1.71 8.17
CA HIS A 50 6.48 -0.84 7.05
C HIS A 50 4.99 -0.90 6.67
N GLY A 51 4.16 -1.63 7.41
CA GLY A 51 2.72 -1.76 7.14
C GLY A 51 2.42 -2.39 5.78
N ILE A 52 3.29 -3.28 5.30
CA ILE A 52 3.15 -4.01 4.03
C ILE A 52 2.94 -5.51 4.24
N ASP A 53 2.74 -5.96 5.49
CA ASP A 53 2.33 -7.33 5.76
C ASP A 53 0.85 -7.56 5.39
N ALA A 54 0.44 -8.83 5.38
CA ALA A 54 -0.89 -9.22 4.93
C ALA A 54 -2.03 -8.58 5.72
N VAL A 55 -1.86 -8.34 7.02
CA VAL A 55 -2.89 -7.72 7.86
C VAL A 55 -3.05 -6.26 7.47
N SER A 56 -1.96 -5.50 7.41
CA SER A 56 -2.01 -4.09 7.00
C SER A 56 -2.55 -3.89 5.58
N VAL A 57 -2.25 -4.80 4.64
CA VAL A 57 -2.82 -4.77 3.29
C VAL A 57 -4.34 -4.99 3.31
N ALA A 58 -4.82 -5.95 4.10
CA ALA A 58 -6.25 -6.23 4.23
C ALA A 58 -6.99 -5.05 4.90
N GLU A 59 -6.43 -4.48 5.97
CA GLU A 59 -6.97 -3.30 6.65
C GLU A 59 -7.04 -2.10 5.70
N ALA A 60 -5.98 -1.84 4.93
CA ALA A 60 -5.98 -0.78 3.92
C ALA A 60 -7.09 -0.96 2.87
N ALA A 61 -7.39 -2.20 2.49
CA ALA A 61 -8.49 -2.50 1.57
C ALA A 61 -9.87 -2.27 2.22
N LEU A 62 -10.05 -2.69 3.47
CA LEU A 62 -11.30 -2.48 4.22
C LEU A 62 -11.57 -0.99 4.47
N ASP A 63 -10.55 -0.24 4.90
CA ASP A 63 -10.56 1.22 5.02
C ASP A 63 -10.99 1.89 3.71
N LEU A 64 -10.44 1.43 2.58
CA LEU A 64 -10.81 1.95 1.27
C LEU A 64 -12.26 1.63 0.89
N LEU A 65 -12.80 0.52 1.37
CA LEU A 65 -14.21 0.17 1.18
C LEU A 65 -15.14 0.83 2.21
N GLY A 66 -14.58 1.52 3.22
CA GLY A 66 -15.35 2.10 4.32
C GLY A 66 -15.99 1.05 5.24
N ARG A 67 -15.30 -0.07 5.45
CA ARG A 67 -15.76 -1.21 6.26
C ARG A 67 -14.94 -1.36 7.53
#